data_AF-A0A1G3GRN2-F1
#
_entry.id   AF-A0A1G3GRN2-F1
#
_cell.length_a   1.000
_cell.length_b   1.000
_cell.length_c   1.000
_cell.angle_alpha   90.00
_cell.angle_beta   90.00
_cell.angle_gamma   90.00
#
_symmetry.space_group_name_H-M   'P 1'
#
loop_
_entity.id
_entity.type
_entity.pdbx_description
1 polymer ?
#
loop_
_entity_poly.entity_id
_entity_poly.type
_entity_poly.pdbx_seq_one_letter_code
_entity_poly.pdbx_strand_id
1 'polypeptide(L)'
;MSKLTFSAVVKGAFRVNVIGPRPNDVFTVMLIGSGDERELELDDGEYFAHVTDLSTGAEDRFPVVVDRNNHQIVRVQMSQATALSTGSWRNALAKKSELPSTATPWEEEITGNKGRYRLQTKRLSGGWRKFTGKVLTNPRFPESLKIMRPGAWPESPVLRLQFDTSLGPAHVYVPMFSGGTQIKRSTEGIANILPFEQTSAAVVGSLSHSLRSEVIHIIQWASGGSTDDAVKSLMQSRDDPWLAAAAGLLLLNGGQSRTTLSWAARLASRNAWMADLGIIGAWWNAIDTPKDEDGCLHLIAQARDLGNVYFWDTFAVVDKLLATLISGKSSPSLRASAGKELRRWKALQEGAFQVGASVAWIKKRSSRTLY
;
A
#
# COMPACT_ATOMS: atom_id res chain seq x y z
N MET A 1 -40.30 5.72 -5.22
CA MET A 1 -38.89 5.53 -4.86
C MET A 1 -38.81 5.37 -3.36
N SER A 2 -38.02 4.38 -2.96
CA SER A 2 -37.88 3.90 -1.59
C SER A 2 -36.44 4.13 -1.16
N LYS A 3 -36.22 4.47 0.11
CA LYS A 3 -34.89 4.81 0.63
C LYS A 3 -34.20 3.59 1.22
N LEU A 4 -33.01 3.28 0.71
CA LEU A 4 -32.09 2.28 1.23
C LEU A 4 -30.86 2.98 1.82
N THR A 5 -30.57 2.76 3.10
CA THR A 5 -29.42 3.37 3.77
C THR A 5 -28.33 2.34 4.01
N PHE A 6 -27.11 2.61 3.53
CA PHE A 6 -25.92 1.86 3.90
C PHE A 6 -25.17 2.59 5.01
N SER A 7 -24.79 1.88 6.06
CA SER A 7 -24.08 2.45 7.22
C SER A 7 -22.82 1.65 7.53
N ALA A 8 -21.65 2.32 7.58
CA ALA A 8 -20.39 1.68 7.96
C ALA A 8 -20.28 1.56 9.48
N VAL A 9 -20.33 0.33 10.01
CA VAL A 9 -20.28 0.10 11.46
C VAL A 9 -18.86 0.27 12.01
N VAL A 10 -17.85 0.22 11.15
CA VAL A 10 -16.43 0.17 11.53
C VAL A 10 -15.62 1.18 10.72
N LYS A 11 -14.54 1.68 11.32
CA LYS A 11 -13.62 2.61 10.65
C LYS A 11 -12.96 1.92 9.45
N GLY A 12 -13.19 2.42 8.25
CA GLY A 12 -12.58 1.92 7.01
C GLY A 12 -13.05 2.72 5.79
N ALA A 13 -12.67 2.26 4.60
CA ALA A 13 -13.18 2.76 3.33
C ALA A 13 -13.77 1.60 2.53
N PHE A 14 -15.05 1.70 2.18
CA PHE A 14 -15.81 0.63 1.54
C PHE A 14 -16.45 1.14 0.26
N ARG A 15 -16.32 0.37 -0.81
CA ARG A 15 -17.15 0.52 -2.01
C ARG A 15 -18.33 -0.40 -1.89
N VAL A 16 -19.54 0.11 -2.13
CA VAL A 16 -20.76 -0.69 -2.21
C VAL A 16 -21.31 -0.53 -3.62
N ASN A 17 -21.33 -1.63 -4.38
CA ASN A 17 -22.04 -1.71 -5.66
C ASN A 17 -23.37 -2.40 -5.43
N VAL A 18 -24.47 -1.73 -5.78
CA VAL A 18 -25.82 -2.27 -5.69
C VAL A 18 -26.29 -2.58 -7.11
N ILE A 19 -26.59 -3.86 -7.35
CA ILE A 19 -27.01 -4.37 -8.65
C ILE A 19 -28.48 -4.77 -8.55
N GLY A 20 -29.33 -4.14 -9.34
CA GLY A 20 -30.75 -4.40 -9.40
C GLY A 20 -31.17 -5.42 -10.46
N PRO A 21 -32.49 -5.57 -10.67
CA PRO A 21 -33.02 -6.59 -11.56
C PRO A 21 -32.83 -6.26 -13.04
N ARG A 22 -32.63 -4.98 -13.41
CA ARG A 22 -32.37 -4.58 -14.79
C ARG A 22 -30.87 -4.39 -15.04
N PRO A 23 -30.37 -4.64 -16.26
CA PRO A 23 -28.94 -4.49 -16.58
C PRO A 23 -28.33 -3.11 -16.29
N ASN A 24 -29.15 -2.07 -16.28
CA ASN A 24 -28.72 -0.69 -16.05
C ASN A 24 -28.88 -0.24 -14.58
N ASP A 25 -29.44 -1.09 -13.71
CA ASP A 25 -29.66 -0.77 -12.30
C ASP A 25 -28.38 -1.02 -11.51
N VAL A 26 -27.33 -0.28 -11.81
CA VAL A 26 -26.04 -0.39 -11.11
C VAL A 26 -25.73 0.94 -10.43
N PHE A 27 -25.69 0.89 -9.11
CA PHE A 27 -25.40 2.05 -8.27
C PHE A 27 -24.12 1.81 -7.48
N THR A 28 -23.28 2.83 -7.36
CA THR A 28 -22.07 2.76 -6.53
C THR A 28 -22.11 3.83 -5.47
N VAL A 29 -21.97 3.43 -4.21
CA VAL A 29 -21.75 4.35 -3.09
C VAL A 29 -20.46 4.02 -2.37
N MET A 30 -19.89 5.06 -1.76
CA MET A 30 -18.67 4.95 -0.97
C MET A 30 -19.00 5.28 0.47
N LEU A 31 -18.65 4.37 1.39
CA LEU A 31 -18.73 4.59 2.82
C LEU A 31 -17.34 4.79 3.36
N ILE A 32 -17.10 5.90 4.05
CA ILE A 32 -15.76 6.23 4.56
C ILE A 32 -15.83 6.71 6.01
N GLY A 33 -15.10 6.02 6.87
CA GLY A 33 -15.11 6.25 8.30
C GLY A 33 -16.07 5.34 9.06
N SER A 34 -16.15 5.58 10.36
CA SER A 34 -17.07 4.87 11.24
C SER A 34 -18.35 5.69 11.36
N GLY A 35 -19.50 5.04 11.17
CA GLY A 35 -20.82 5.67 11.21
C GLY A 35 -21.15 6.51 9.98
N ASP A 36 -20.40 6.38 8.88
CA ASP A 36 -20.77 7.05 7.63
C ASP A 36 -21.99 6.36 7.01
N GLU A 37 -22.95 7.18 6.60
CA GLU A 37 -24.22 6.73 6.07
C GLU A 37 -24.45 7.30 4.67
N ARG A 38 -24.95 6.46 3.77
CA ARG A 38 -25.31 6.84 2.41
C ARG A 38 -26.69 6.31 2.09
N GLU A 39 -27.58 7.22 1.70
CA GLU A 39 -28.90 6.88 1.20
C GLU A 39 -28.86 6.70 -0.31
N LEU A 40 -29.56 5.67 -0.79
CA LEU A 40 -29.87 5.47 -2.20
C LEU A 40 -31.39 5.44 -2.36
N GLU A 41 -31.87 6.16 -3.38
CA GLU A 41 -33.27 6.09 -3.80
C GLU A 41 -33.37 5.03 -4.90
N LEU A 42 -34.10 3.96 -4.60
CA LEU A 42 -34.28 2.81 -5.48
C LEU A 42 -35.77 2.54 -5.71
N ASP A 43 -36.11 1.88 -6.81
CA ASP A 43 -37.44 1.33 -7.00
C ASP A 43 -37.63 0.09 -6.14
N ASP A 44 -38.89 -0.31 -5.92
CA ASP A 44 -39.18 -1.52 -5.17
C ASP A 44 -38.68 -2.74 -5.95
N GLY A 45 -38.00 -3.66 -5.26
CA GLY A 45 -37.43 -4.84 -5.89
C GLY A 45 -36.31 -5.52 -5.10
N GLU A 46 -35.79 -6.59 -5.69
CA GLU A 46 -34.66 -7.35 -5.18
C GLU A 46 -33.36 -6.84 -5.80
N TYR A 47 -32.38 -6.59 -4.94
CA TYR A 47 -31.05 -6.09 -5.28
C TYR A 47 -29.98 -6.97 -4.63
N PHE A 48 -28.76 -6.90 -5.18
CA PHE A 48 -27.57 -7.47 -4.56
C PHE A 48 -26.57 -6.35 -4.24
N ALA A 49 -26.15 -6.29 -2.99
CA ALA A 49 -25.08 -5.39 -2.57
C ALA A 49 -23.76 -6.15 -2.54
N HIS A 50 -22.78 -5.65 -3.28
CA HIS A 50 -21.39 -6.10 -3.31
C HIS A 50 -20.54 -5.07 -2.58
N VAL A 51 -20.04 -5.42 -1.40
CA VAL A 51 -19.20 -4.55 -0.59
C VAL A 51 -17.76 -4.95 -0.75
N THR A 52 -16.88 -4.00 -1.08
CA THR A 52 -15.43 -4.19 -1.13
C THR A 52 -14.76 -3.33 -0.06
N ASP A 53 -13.96 -3.93 0.82
CA ASP A 53 -13.04 -3.20 1.70
C ASP A 53 -11.82 -2.77 0.90
N LEU A 54 -11.65 -1.46 0.70
CA LEU A 54 -10.58 -0.91 -0.12
C LEU A 54 -9.19 -1.05 0.53
N SER A 55 -9.12 -1.33 1.82
CA SER A 55 -7.86 -1.57 2.54
C SER A 55 -7.28 -2.94 2.21
N THR A 56 -8.14 -3.95 2.05
CA THR A 56 -7.74 -5.35 1.95
C THR A 56 -8.12 -6.02 0.63
N GLY A 57 -9.04 -5.43 -0.13
CA GLY A 57 -9.68 -6.04 -1.30
C GLY A 57 -10.70 -7.11 -0.95
N ALA A 58 -11.02 -7.33 0.32
CA ALA A 58 -12.02 -8.32 0.72
C ALA A 58 -13.41 -7.93 0.20
N GLU A 59 -14.15 -8.90 -0.33
CA GLU A 59 -15.50 -8.72 -0.85
C GLU A 59 -16.52 -9.50 -0.02
N ASP A 60 -17.64 -8.86 0.31
CA ASP A 60 -18.83 -9.49 0.86
C ASP A 60 -20.03 -9.21 -0.06
N ARG A 61 -20.95 -10.17 -0.15
CA ARG A 61 -22.16 -10.06 -0.96
C ARG A 61 -23.38 -10.45 -0.15
N PHE A 62 -24.44 -9.67 -0.23
CA PHE A 62 -25.70 -10.01 0.43
C PHE A 62 -26.91 -9.49 -0.36
N PRO A 63 -28.04 -10.22 -0.30
CA PRO A 63 -29.29 -9.79 -0.91
C PRO A 63 -29.90 -8.63 -0.13
N VAL A 64 -30.57 -7.72 -0.85
CA VAL A 64 -31.28 -6.56 -0.32
C VAL A 64 -32.66 -6.49 -0.97
N VAL A 65 -33.70 -6.23 -0.18
CA VAL A 65 -35.09 -6.16 -0.69
C VAL A 65 -35.64 -4.80 -0.34
N VAL A 66 -35.85 -3.98 -1.37
CA VAL A 66 -36.36 -2.62 -1.22
C VAL A 66 -37.88 -2.65 -1.34
N ASP A 67 -38.56 -2.15 -0.31
CA ASP A 67 -40.02 -2.02 -0.24
C ASP A 67 -40.38 -0.60 0.22
N ARG A 68 -41.24 0.09 -0.54
CA ARG A 68 -41.77 1.43 -0.23
C ARG A 68 -42.38 1.59 1.15
N ASN A 69 -42.82 0.50 1.78
CA ASN A 69 -43.42 0.54 3.10
C ASN A 69 -42.39 0.40 4.23
N ASN A 70 -41.12 0.11 3.91
CA ASN A 70 -40.09 -0.16 4.90
C ASN A 70 -38.79 0.57 4.56
N HIS A 71 -38.35 1.47 5.45
CA HIS A 71 -37.01 2.03 5.34
C HIS A 71 -35.99 0.97 5.78
N GLN A 72 -35.24 0.44 4.82
CA GLN A 72 -34.23 -0.58 5.11
C GLN A 72 -32.87 0.08 5.38
N ILE A 73 -32.28 -0.26 6.53
CA ILE A 73 -30.91 0.10 6.87
C ILE A 73 -30.03 -1.15 6.75
N VAL A 74 -29.09 -1.12 5.82
CA VAL A 74 -28.08 -2.14 5.64
C VAL A 74 -26.82 -1.71 6.38
N ARG A 75 -26.43 -2.51 7.38
CA ARG A 75 -25.21 -2.29 8.16
C ARG A 75 -24.06 -3.04 7.51
N VAL A 76 -23.07 -2.28 7.04
CA VAL A 76 -21.85 -2.81 6.46
C VAL A 76 -20.83 -3.08 7.57
N GLN A 77 -20.52 -4.35 7.79
CA GLN A 77 -19.52 -4.80 8.76
C GLN A 77 -18.66 -5.90 8.14
N MET A 78 -17.39 -5.58 7.85
CA MET A 78 -16.40 -6.55 7.40
C MET A 78 -15.78 -7.25 8.62
N SER A 79 -16.15 -8.52 8.82
CA SER A 79 -15.84 -9.31 10.04
C SER A 79 -14.35 -9.39 10.42
N GLN A 80 -13.44 -9.37 9.43
CA GLN A 80 -11.99 -9.52 9.68
C GLN A 80 -11.29 -8.22 10.08
N ALA A 81 -11.67 -7.07 9.52
CA ALA A 81 -11.01 -5.78 9.77
C ALA A 81 -11.20 -5.30 11.22
N THR A 82 -12.37 -5.56 11.81
CA THR A 82 -12.70 -5.19 13.20
C THR A 82 -11.99 -6.08 14.22
N ALA A 83 -11.80 -7.36 13.90
CA ALA A 83 -11.23 -8.32 14.85
C ALA A 83 -9.70 -8.18 15.00
N LEU A 84 -9.02 -7.69 13.96
CA LEU A 84 -7.57 -7.43 13.98
C LEU A 84 -7.20 -6.15 14.73
N SER A 85 -8.06 -5.12 14.67
CA SER A 85 -7.83 -3.83 15.35
C SER A 85 -8.11 -3.89 16.86
N THR A 86 -8.99 -4.78 17.31
CA THR A 86 -9.43 -4.90 18.73
C THR A 86 -8.83 -6.11 19.46
N GLY A 87 -8.07 -6.96 18.77
CA GLY A 87 -7.51 -8.19 19.34
C GLY A 87 -6.36 -7.97 20.34
N SER A 88 -6.19 -8.92 21.27
CA SER A 88 -5.05 -8.94 22.20
C SER A 88 -3.76 -9.34 21.47
N TRP A 89 -2.96 -8.33 21.10
CA TRP A 89 -1.64 -8.51 20.51
C TRP A 89 -0.61 -8.85 21.59
N ARG A 90 0.18 -9.91 21.37
CA ARG A 90 1.20 -10.40 22.31
C ARG A 90 2.58 -10.39 21.67
N ASN A 91 3.63 -10.15 22.46
CA ASN A 91 5.01 -10.23 21.96
C ASN A 91 5.30 -11.65 21.44
N ALA A 92 5.74 -11.76 20.19
CA ALA A 92 6.07 -13.04 19.55
C ALA A 92 7.21 -13.79 20.28
N LEU A 93 8.05 -13.05 21.01
CA LEU A 93 9.23 -13.57 21.73
C LEU A 93 8.93 -14.02 23.18
N ALA A 94 7.68 -13.95 23.65
CA ALA A 94 7.35 -14.23 25.05
C ALA A 94 7.40 -15.73 25.45
N LYS A 95 7.78 -16.63 24.54
CA LYS A 95 8.06 -18.04 24.84
C LYS A 95 9.53 -18.37 24.59
N LYS A 96 10.44 -17.82 25.40
CA LYS A 96 11.68 -18.48 25.87
C LYS A 96 12.53 -17.50 26.70
N SER A 97 12.87 -17.96 27.90
CA SER A 97 14.02 -17.55 28.73
C SER A 97 13.83 -16.38 29.70
N GLU A 98 13.80 -16.73 30.98
CA GLU A 98 14.28 -15.93 32.09
C GLU A 98 15.79 -15.65 31.92
N LEU A 99 16.18 -14.63 31.15
CA LEU A 99 17.54 -14.10 31.13
C LEU A 99 17.49 -12.57 30.87
N PRO A 100 18.46 -11.79 31.39
CA PRO A 100 18.38 -10.34 31.44
C PRO A 100 18.48 -9.67 30.06
N SER A 101 17.91 -8.48 30.00
CA SER A 101 17.60 -7.68 28.82
C SER A 101 18.74 -7.46 27.82
N THR A 102 18.79 -8.29 26.78
CA THR A 102 19.31 -7.92 25.46
C THR A 102 18.31 -8.43 24.42
N ALA A 103 17.79 -7.54 23.58
CA ALA A 103 16.70 -7.82 22.64
C ALA A 103 17.07 -9.02 21.75
N THR A 104 16.45 -10.18 21.98
CA THR A 104 16.72 -11.39 21.23
C THR A 104 16.17 -11.22 19.81
N PRO A 105 16.99 -11.41 18.76
CA PRO A 105 16.56 -11.14 17.39
C PRO A 105 15.50 -12.13 16.87
N TRP A 106 14.53 -11.63 16.11
CA TRP A 106 13.40 -12.44 15.61
C TRP A 106 13.78 -13.29 14.39
N GLU A 107 13.63 -14.61 14.54
CA GLU A 107 13.70 -15.61 13.47
C GLU A 107 12.68 -16.68 13.83
N GLU A 108 11.62 -16.82 13.03
CA GLU A 108 10.53 -17.76 13.28
C GLU A 108 10.58 -18.87 12.23
N GLU A 109 10.73 -20.11 12.70
CA GLU A 109 10.52 -21.31 11.91
C GLU A 109 9.12 -21.83 12.27
N ILE A 110 8.15 -21.59 11.38
CA ILE A 110 6.77 -22.01 11.62
C ILE A 110 6.71 -23.52 11.40
N THR A 111 6.50 -24.25 12.50
CA THR A 111 6.28 -25.69 12.47
C THR A 111 4.82 -25.94 12.07
N GLY A 112 4.61 -26.33 10.82
CA GLY A 112 3.28 -26.69 10.28
C GLY A 112 3.13 -26.43 8.78
N ASN A 113 3.81 -25.42 8.25
CA ASN A 113 3.90 -25.14 6.81
C ASN A 113 5.31 -24.64 6.49
N LYS A 114 5.94 -25.21 5.46
CA LYS A 114 7.37 -25.12 5.11
C LYS A 114 7.82 -23.70 4.72
N GLY A 115 7.89 -22.76 5.66
CA GLY A 115 8.41 -21.42 5.39
C GLY A 115 9.20 -20.85 6.56
N ARG A 116 10.46 -20.47 6.30
CA ARG A 116 11.28 -19.73 7.26
C ARG A 116 11.10 -18.24 7.05
N TYR A 117 10.67 -17.53 8.08
CA TYR A 117 10.53 -16.08 8.03
C TYR A 117 11.70 -15.41 8.75
N ARG A 118 12.37 -14.49 8.06
CA ARG A 118 13.51 -13.76 8.63
C ARG A 118 13.40 -12.27 8.41
N LEU A 119 13.28 -11.53 9.50
CA LEU A 119 13.19 -10.08 9.48
C LEU A 119 14.57 -9.45 9.68
N GLN A 120 14.99 -8.60 8.74
CA GLN A 120 16.33 -8.04 8.72
C GLN A 120 16.32 -6.55 8.42
N THR A 121 17.18 -5.79 9.09
CA THR A 121 17.38 -4.37 8.81
C THR A 121 18.75 -4.13 8.18
N LYS A 122 18.82 -3.22 7.22
CA LYS A 122 20.06 -2.82 6.55
C LYS A 122 20.91 -1.96 7.51
N ARG A 123 22.22 -2.20 7.56
CA ARG A 123 23.14 -1.33 8.33
C ARG A 123 23.52 -0.11 7.49
N LEU A 124 23.83 1.00 8.16
CA LEU A 124 24.40 2.19 7.50
C LEU A 124 25.73 1.87 6.81
N SER A 125 26.56 1.04 7.43
CA SER A 125 27.83 0.55 6.87
C SER A 125 27.68 -0.52 5.79
N GLY A 126 26.45 -0.85 5.39
CA GLY A 126 26.16 -1.93 4.45
C GLY A 126 25.94 -3.29 5.11
N GLY A 127 25.30 -4.19 4.35
CA GLY A 127 24.91 -5.51 4.83
C GLY A 127 23.61 -5.54 5.64
N TRP A 128 23.21 -6.75 6.03
CA TRP A 128 21.94 -7.03 6.70
C TRP A 128 22.18 -7.58 8.10
N ARG A 129 21.48 -7.05 9.09
CA ARG A 129 21.43 -7.60 10.46
C ARG A 129 20.02 -8.02 10.82
N LYS A 130 19.89 -8.88 11.82
CA LYS A 130 18.56 -9.27 12.34
C LYS A 130 17.84 -8.04 12.89
N PHE A 131 16.52 -8.00 12.72
CA PHE A 131 15.69 -6.95 13.29
C PHE A 131 15.56 -7.13 14.81
N THR A 132 15.67 -6.03 15.56
CA THR A 132 15.64 -6.00 17.03
C THR A 132 14.44 -5.22 17.59
N GLY A 133 13.51 -4.78 16.73
CA GLY A 133 12.29 -4.12 17.17
C GLY A 133 11.20 -5.10 17.63
N LYS A 134 10.04 -4.58 18.00
CA LYS A 134 8.93 -5.39 18.53
C LYS A 134 8.12 -6.00 17.38
N VAL A 135 7.95 -7.32 17.45
CA VAL A 135 7.04 -8.10 16.60
C VAL A 135 5.96 -8.69 17.50
N LEU A 136 4.71 -8.41 17.17
CA LEU A 136 3.53 -8.84 17.90
C LEU A 136 2.77 -9.86 17.06
N THR A 137 2.17 -10.84 17.73
CA THR A 137 1.31 -11.88 17.14
C THR A 137 -0.07 -11.77 17.78
N ASN A 138 -1.10 -12.18 17.05
CA ASN A 138 -2.45 -12.28 17.57
C ASN A 138 -2.85 -13.75 17.67
N PRO A 139 -3.10 -14.32 18.86
CA PRO A 139 -3.48 -15.73 18.99
C PRO A 139 -4.77 -16.11 18.25
N ARG A 140 -5.68 -15.15 18.04
CA ARG A 140 -6.91 -15.38 17.27
C ARG A 140 -6.67 -15.38 15.76
N PHE A 141 -5.59 -14.73 15.32
CA PHE A 141 -5.19 -14.58 13.92
C PHE A 141 -3.71 -14.92 13.80
N PRO A 142 -3.35 -16.21 13.98
CA PRO A 142 -1.95 -16.64 14.01
C PRO A 142 -1.23 -16.34 12.71
N GLU A 143 -1.93 -16.19 11.58
CA GLU A 143 -1.38 -15.77 10.30
C GLU A 143 -1.00 -14.28 10.24
N SER A 144 -1.45 -13.46 11.21
CA SER A 144 -1.21 -12.03 11.25
C SER A 144 -0.08 -11.64 12.22
N LEU A 145 0.86 -10.84 11.72
CA LEU A 145 1.95 -10.22 12.47
C LEU A 145 1.78 -8.71 12.51
N LYS A 146 2.18 -8.08 13.60
CA LYS A 146 2.27 -6.61 13.71
C LYS A 146 3.69 -6.22 14.09
N ILE A 147 4.34 -5.44 13.24
CA ILE A 147 5.69 -4.93 13.45
C ILE A 147 5.58 -3.48 13.92
N MET A 148 6.13 -3.18 15.09
CA MET A 148 6.15 -1.82 15.63
C MET A 148 7.39 -1.08 15.18
N ARG A 149 7.22 0.16 14.73
CA ARG A 149 8.34 1.07 14.52
C ARG A 149 9.03 1.38 15.87
N PRO A 150 10.35 1.19 15.98
CA PRO A 150 11.10 1.65 17.15
C PRO A 150 11.06 3.18 17.27
N GLY A 151 11.01 3.71 18.49
CA GLY A 151 10.96 5.17 18.70
C GLY A 151 12.20 5.92 18.20
N ALA A 152 13.38 5.29 18.24
CA ALA A 152 14.65 5.82 17.72
C ALA A 152 15.02 5.16 16.38
N TRP A 153 14.17 5.33 15.37
CA TRP A 153 14.39 4.74 14.04
C TRP A 153 15.37 5.59 13.21
N PRO A 154 16.37 4.99 12.55
CA PRO A 154 17.37 5.76 11.80
C PRO A 154 16.76 6.41 10.54
N GLU A 155 17.41 7.47 10.05
CA GLU A 155 16.95 8.25 8.89
C GLU A 155 16.91 7.46 7.56
N SER A 156 17.62 6.33 7.46
CA SER A 156 17.60 5.42 6.29
C SER A 156 17.26 3.98 6.68
N PRO A 157 16.01 3.68 7.05
CA PRO A 157 15.68 2.41 7.66
C PRO A 157 15.09 1.42 6.65
N VAL A 158 15.95 0.63 6.03
CA VAL A 158 15.46 -0.45 5.17
C VAL A 158 15.24 -1.70 6.01
N LEU A 159 13.97 -2.12 6.13
CA LEU A 159 13.57 -3.40 6.71
C LEU A 159 13.15 -4.34 5.59
N ARG A 160 13.63 -5.58 5.63
CA ARG A 160 13.17 -6.64 4.73
C ARG A 160 12.69 -7.85 5.51
N LEU A 161 11.63 -8.47 5.01
CA LEU A 161 11.17 -9.78 5.43
C LEU A 161 11.54 -10.79 4.34
N GLN A 162 12.37 -11.77 4.66
CA GLN A 162 12.63 -12.93 3.81
C GLN A 162 11.65 -14.04 4.17
N PHE A 163 11.16 -14.73 3.14
CA PHE A 163 10.21 -15.84 3.28
C PHE A 163 10.39 -16.82 2.11
N ASP A 164 9.93 -18.05 2.28
CA ASP A 164 9.93 -19.04 1.20
C ASP A 164 8.58 -19.02 0.47
N THR A 165 8.63 -19.20 -0.85
CA THR A 165 7.46 -19.36 -1.72
C THR A 165 7.59 -20.65 -2.53
N SER A 166 6.54 -21.06 -3.23
CA SER A 166 6.59 -22.16 -4.20
C SER A 166 7.64 -21.94 -5.31
N LEU A 167 7.94 -20.68 -5.65
CA LEU A 167 8.93 -20.29 -6.66
C LEU A 167 10.37 -20.19 -6.09
N GLY A 168 10.54 -20.31 -4.78
CA GLY A 168 11.83 -20.21 -4.08
C GLY A 168 11.87 -19.08 -3.05
N PRO A 169 13.07 -18.79 -2.50
CA PRO A 169 13.23 -17.75 -1.49
C PRO A 169 12.88 -16.38 -2.05
N ALA A 170 12.02 -15.66 -1.36
CA ALA A 170 11.60 -14.30 -1.70
C ALA A 170 11.94 -13.33 -0.56
N HIS A 171 11.85 -12.04 -0.87
CA HIS A 171 11.86 -11.01 0.14
C HIS A 171 10.95 -9.84 -0.23
N VAL A 172 10.49 -9.12 0.78
CA VAL A 172 9.70 -7.90 0.65
C VAL A 172 10.29 -6.83 1.54
N TYR A 173 10.34 -5.58 1.06
CA TYR A 173 10.66 -4.46 1.91
C TYR A 173 9.43 -4.10 2.74
N VAL A 174 9.60 -4.04 4.05
CA VAL A 174 8.49 -3.80 4.99
C VAL A 174 8.43 -2.31 5.27
N PRO A 175 7.40 -1.58 4.80
CA PRO A 175 7.17 -0.21 5.25
C PRO A 175 7.04 -0.21 6.76
N MET A 176 7.61 0.76 7.45
CA MET A 176 7.49 0.86 8.90
C MET A 176 6.56 2.00 9.23
N PHE A 177 5.24 1.83 9.16
CA PHE A 177 4.29 2.93 9.42
C PHE A 177 4.29 3.37 10.89
N SER A 178 3.87 4.61 11.16
CA SER A 178 3.89 5.21 12.51
C SER A 178 3.05 4.41 13.53
N GLY A 179 1.85 3.96 13.12
CA GLY A 179 0.97 3.07 13.91
C GLY A 179 1.41 1.60 13.95
N GLY A 180 2.50 1.26 13.28
CA GLY A 180 2.97 -0.10 13.05
C GLY A 180 2.46 -0.68 11.73
N THR A 181 3.06 -1.79 11.33
CA THR A 181 2.80 -2.46 10.05
C THR A 181 2.24 -3.85 10.32
N GLN A 182 1.09 -4.14 9.75
CA GLN A 182 0.51 -5.47 9.74
C GLN A 182 1.01 -6.26 8.53
N ILE A 183 1.37 -7.52 8.77
CA ILE A 183 1.72 -8.49 7.73
C ILE A 183 0.78 -9.67 7.89
N LYS A 184 -0.01 -9.95 6.84
CA LYS A 184 -0.87 -11.13 6.77
C LYS A 184 -0.15 -12.21 5.96
N ARG A 185 0.05 -13.38 6.57
CA ARG A 185 0.69 -14.55 5.94
C ARG A 185 -0.37 -15.40 5.23
N SER A 186 0.04 -16.11 4.20
CA SER A 186 -0.76 -17.17 3.54
C SER A 186 0.03 -18.48 3.52
N THR A 187 -0.61 -19.54 3.05
CA THR A 187 0.05 -20.83 2.76
C THR A 187 1.16 -20.71 1.72
N GLU A 188 1.12 -19.68 0.87
CA GLU A 188 2.07 -19.46 -0.23
C GLU A 188 3.14 -18.40 0.10
N GLY A 189 3.09 -17.78 1.28
CA GLY A 189 4.06 -16.77 1.71
C GLY A 189 3.40 -15.60 2.45
N ILE A 190 3.47 -14.41 1.85
CA ILE A 190 2.84 -13.19 2.36
C ILE A 190 1.63 -12.87 1.49
N ALA A 191 0.48 -12.64 2.11
CA ALA A 191 -0.75 -12.25 1.43
C ALA A 191 -0.83 -10.72 1.27
N ASN A 192 -0.53 -9.97 2.33
CA ASN A 192 -0.62 -8.52 2.33
C ASN A 192 0.28 -7.87 3.38
N ILE A 193 0.68 -6.63 3.13
CA ILE A 193 1.40 -5.75 4.04
C ILE A 193 0.68 -4.41 4.05
N LEU A 194 0.15 -4.04 5.21
CA LEU A 194 -0.64 -2.83 5.40
C LEU A 194 -0.19 -2.08 6.65
N PRO A 195 -0.43 -0.77 6.72
CA PRO A 195 -0.50 -0.07 8.00
C PRO A 195 -1.46 -0.77 8.95
N PHE A 196 -1.11 -0.79 10.24
CA PHE A 196 -2.00 -1.29 11.27
C PHE A 196 -3.17 -0.33 11.54
N GLU A 197 -2.95 0.97 11.37
CA GLU A 197 -4.00 1.97 11.51
C GLU A 197 -4.93 1.96 10.30
N GLN A 198 -6.25 1.91 10.52
CA GLN A 198 -7.26 1.72 9.47
C GLN A 198 -7.30 2.84 8.42
N THR A 199 -7.05 4.10 8.81
CA THR A 199 -6.99 5.24 7.88
C THR A 199 -5.84 5.10 6.92
N SER A 200 -4.64 4.85 7.44
CA SER A 200 -3.47 4.58 6.64
C SER A 200 -3.64 3.31 5.79
N ALA A 201 -4.25 2.27 6.36
CA ALA A 201 -4.51 1.01 5.67
C ALA A 201 -5.39 1.20 4.43
N ALA A 202 -6.44 2.02 4.54
CA ALA A 202 -7.27 2.36 3.39
C ALA A 202 -6.47 3.10 2.31
N VAL A 203 -5.61 4.07 2.65
CA VAL A 203 -4.76 4.76 1.68
C VAL A 203 -3.84 3.79 0.94
N VAL A 204 -3.17 2.90 1.68
CA VAL A 204 -2.23 1.94 1.08
C VAL A 204 -2.96 0.87 0.26
N GLY A 205 -4.03 0.28 0.80
CA GLY A 205 -4.82 -0.73 0.08
C GLY A 205 -5.48 -0.18 -1.19
N SER A 206 -5.86 1.10 -1.16
CA SER A 206 -6.48 1.78 -2.31
C SER A 206 -5.57 1.85 -3.53
N LEU A 207 -4.25 1.75 -3.39
CA LEU A 207 -3.33 1.61 -4.53
C LEU A 207 -3.73 0.43 -5.42
N SER A 208 -4.14 -0.70 -4.82
CA SER A 208 -4.50 -1.91 -5.57
C SER A 208 -5.99 -2.07 -5.82
N HIS A 209 -6.83 -1.42 -5.02
CA HIS A 209 -8.26 -1.75 -4.99
C HIS A 209 -9.18 -0.59 -5.37
N SER A 210 -8.72 0.67 -5.35
CA SER A 210 -9.59 1.82 -5.60
C SER A 210 -9.81 2.11 -7.09
N LEU A 211 -10.95 2.72 -7.39
CA LEU A 211 -11.21 3.37 -8.67
C LEU A 211 -10.66 4.79 -8.64
N ARG A 212 -10.37 5.34 -9.83
CA ARG A 212 -9.84 6.71 -9.96
C ARG A 212 -10.74 7.77 -9.30
N SER A 213 -12.06 7.60 -9.38
CA SER A 213 -13.05 8.52 -8.79
C SER A 213 -13.07 8.48 -7.26
N GLU A 214 -12.56 7.43 -6.64
CA GLU A 214 -12.62 7.20 -5.19
C GLU A 214 -11.45 7.85 -4.44
N VAL A 215 -10.32 8.06 -5.13
CA VAL A 215 -9.04 8.48 -4.55
C VAL A 215 -9.15 9.73 -3.68
N ILE A 216 -9.83 10.78 -4.16
CA ILE A 216 -9.92 12.06 -3.42
C ILE A 216 -10.66 11.87 -2.10
N HIS A 217 -11.75 11.11 -2.10
CA HIS A 217 -12.53 10.89 -0.89
C HIS A 217 -11.75 10.10 0.18
N ILE A 218 -10.96 9.11 -0.25
CA ILE A 218 -10.07 8.35 0.65
C ILE A 218 -9.01 9.27 1.28
N ILE A 219 -8.36 10.11 0.47
CA ILE A 219 -7.31 11.02 0.94
C ILE A 219 -7.88 12.08 1.90
N GLN A 220 -9.01 12.69 1.56
CA GLN A 220 -9.70 13.65 2.43
C GLN A 220 -10.03 13.03 3.79
N TRP A 221 -10.63 11.85 3.79
CA TRP A 221 -10.95 11.16 5.04
C TRP A 221 -9.70 10.77 5.85
N ALA A 222 -8.69 10.18 5.21
CA ALA A 222 -7.51 9.68 5.91
C ALA A 222 -6.73 10.80 6.63
N SER A 223 -6.85 12.03 6.14
CA SER A 223 -6.24 13.21 6.73
C SER A 223 -7.11 14.01 7.69
N GLY A 224 -8.42 13.79 7.70
CA GLY A 224 -9.39 14.54 8.49
C GLY A 224 -9.59 16.00 8.05
N GLY A 225 -9.29 16.36 6.80
CA GLY A 225 -9.33 17.76 6.33
C GLY A 225 -9.77 17.96 4.89
N SER A 226 -9.70 19.22 4.44
CA SER A 226 -9.90 19.60 3.03
C SER A 226 -8.87 18.91 2.12
N THR A 227 -9.10 18.81 0.81
CA THR A 227 -8.16 18.13 -0.12
C THR A 227 -6.74 18.67 0.00
N ASP A 228 -6.57 19.99 0.11
CA ASP A 228 -5.24 20.60 0.13
C ASP A 228 -4.55 20.40 1.48
N ASP A 229 -5.29 20.49 2.58
CA ASP A 229 -4.77 20.17 3.92
C ASP A 229 -4.45 18.68 4.05
N ALA A 230 -5.22 17.84 3.37
CA ALA A 230 -5.07 16.40 3.37
C ALA A 230 -3.76 15.95 2.74
N VAL A 231 -3.58 16.43 1.51
CA VAL A 231 -2.37 16.24 0.70
C VAL A 231 -1.18 16.81 1.47
N LYS A 232 -1.30 18.01 2.04
CA LYS A 232 -0.20 18.62 2.80
C LYS A 232 0.16 17.80 4.05
N SER A 233 -0.81 17.38 4.85
CA SER A 233 -0.58 16.65 6.10
C SER A 233 0.07 15.28 5.86
N LEU A 234 -0.49 14.49 4.94
CA LEU A 234 0.02 13.15 4.63
C LEU A 234 1.40 13.20 3.98
N MET A 235 1.67 14.22 3.17
CA MET A 235 2.85 14.27 2.32
C MET A 235 3.95 15.15 2.90
N GLN A 236 3.67 15.96 3.92
CA GLN A 236 4.71 16.63 4.72
C GLN A 236 5.07 15.85 5.98
N SER A 237 4.46 14.68 6.18
CA SER A 237 4.78 13.81 7.31
C SER A 237 6.23 13.32 7.22
N ARG A 238 7.12 14.02 7.92
CA ARG A 238 8.50 13.57 8.15
C ARG A 238 8.51 12.22 8.85
N ASP A 239 7.53 12.01 9.71
CA ASP A 239 7.45 10.82 10.55
C ASP A 239 6.96 9.62 9.76
N ASP A 240 6.30 9.75 8.60
CA ASP A 240 5.85 8.59 7.83
C ASP A 240 6.07 8.73 6.31
N PRO A 241 7.33 8.56 5.84
CA PRO A 241 7.64 8.68 4.42
C PRO A 241 6.95 7.60 3.56
N TRP A 242 6.59 6.45 4.15
CA TRP A 242 5.87 5.40 3.42
C TRP A 242 4.42 5.77 3.17
N LEU A 243 3.73 6.32 4.17
CA LEU A 243 2.36 6.81 3.98
C LEU A 243 2.34 7.98 3.00
N ALA A 244 3.32 8.89 3.08
CA ALA A 244 3.49 9.98 2.13
C ALA A 244 3.68 9.47 0.69
N ALA A 245 4.52 8.45 0.50
CA ALA A 245 4.72 7.82 -0.80
C ALA A 245 3.45 7.13 -1.33
N ALA A 246 2.76 6.37 -0.49
CA ALA A 246 1.50 5.72 -0.86
C ALA A 246 0.43 6.75 -1.27
N ALA A 247 0.25 7.82 -0.49
CA ALA A 247 -0.65 8.91 -0.85
C ALA A 247 -0.25 9.58 -2.18
N GLY A 248 1.06 9.75 -2.43
CA GLY A 248 1.57 10.34 -3.66
C GLY A 248 1.27 9.50 -4.88
N LEU A 249 1.60 8.21 -4.84
CA LEU A 249 1.26 7.28 -5.91
C LEU A 249 -0.25 7.23 -6.14
N LEU A 250 -1.05 7.21 -5.07
CA LEU A 250 -2.51 7.18 -5.17
C LEU A 250 -3.05 8.43 -5.88
N LEU A 251 -2.58 9.62 -5.54
CA LEU A 251 -2.97 10.87 -6.22
C LEU A 251 -2.54 10.91 -7.69
N LEU A 252 -1.35 10.42 -8.01
CA LEU A 252 -0.89 10.31 -9.40
C LEU A 252 -1.78 9.37 -10.22
N ASN A 253 -2.18 8.23 -9.65
CA ASN A 253 -3.11 7.28 -10.26
C ASN A 253 -4.55 7.84 -10.34
N GLY A 254 -4.94 8.64 -9.35
CA GLY A 254 -6.14 9.49 -9.34
C GLY A 254 -6.15 10.55 -10.46
N GLY A 255 -5.00 10.82 -11.08
CA GLY A 255 -4.80 11.91 -12.04
C GLY A 255 -4.83 13.30 -11.41
N GLN A 256 -4.59 13.39 -10.10
CA GLN A 256 -4.54 14.61 -9.31
C GLN A 256 -3.12 15.17 -9.29
N SER A 257 -2.53 15.30 -10.49
CA SER A 257 -1.10 15.60 -10.63
C SER A 257 -0.71 17.00 -10.17
N ARG A 258 -1.66 17.95 -10.10
CA ARG A 258 -1.40 19.36 -9.74
C ARG A 258 -1.47 19.65 -8.23
N THR A 259 -1.91 18.71 -7.41
CA THR A 259 -1.99 18.92 -5.95
C THR A 259 -0.65 18.54 -5.27
N THR A 260 0.29 17.92 -5.98
CA THR A 260 1.49 17.29 -5.39
C THR A 260 2.78 18.12 -5.37
N LEU A 261 2.70 19.42 -5.62
CA LEU A 261 3.75 20.15 -6.34
C LEU A 261 5.02 20.50 -5.54
N SER A 262 4.97 21.28 -4.46
CA SER A 262 6.21 21.85 -3.88
C SER A 262 6.94 20.97 -2.84
N TRP A 263 6.35 19.85 -2.44
CA TRP A 263 6.89 18.99 -1.37
C TRP A 263 7.51 17.70 -1.92
N ALA A 264 7.11 17.23 -3.12
CA ALA A 264 7.60 15.99 -3.73
C ALA A 264 9.12 15.97 -3.87
N ALA A 265 9.72 17.03 -4.42
CA ALA A 265 11.17 17.15 -4.56
C ALA A 265 11.91 17.13 -3.22
N ARG A 266 11.35 17.77 -2.17
CA ARG A 266 11.95 17.78 -0.82
C ARG A 266 11.85 16.42 -0.13
N LEU A 267 10.74 15.69 -0.32
CA LEU A 267 10.62 14.33 0.19
C LEU A 267 11.58 13.38 -0.51
N ALA A 268 11.66 13.46 -1.84
CA ALA A 268 12.52 12.63 -2.67
C ALA A 268 13.99 12.80 -2.28
N SER A 269 14.46 14.04 -2.12
CA SER A 269 15.85 14.30 -1.73
C SER A 269 16.18 13.80 -0.32
N ARG A 270 15.26 13.97 0.64
CA ARG A 270 15.43 13.51 2.03
C ARG A 270 15.37 11.99 2.17
N ASN A 271 14.62 11.32 1.30
CA ASN A 271 14.38 9.88 1.35
C ASN A 271 14.86 9.21 0.06
N ALA A 272 16.04 9.58 -0.44
CA ALA A 272 16.59 9.03 -1.69
C ALA A 272 16.76 7.49 -1.67
N TRP A 273 16.74 6.87 -0.49
CA TRP A 273 16.71 5.42 -0.30
C TRP A 273 15.36 4.77 -0.66
N MET A 274 14.31 5.55 -0.92
CA MET A 274 12.97 5.09 -1.30
C MET A 274 12.70 5.47 -2.76
N ALA A 275 12.65 4.47 -3.64
CA ALA A 275 12.46 4.71 -5.07
C ALA A 275 11.11 5.36 -5.35
N ASP A 276 10.05 4.96 -4.63
CA ASP A 276 8.69 5.47 -4.78
C ASP A 276 8.63 7.00 -4.70
N LEU A 277 9.32 7.60 -3.71
CA LEU A 277 9.41 9.06 -3.56
C LEU A 277 10.27 9.71 -4.66
N GLY A 278 11.34 9.05 -5.09
CA GLY A 278 12.15 9.50 -6.23
C GLY A 278 11.32 9.60 -7.51
N ILE A 279 10.45 8.61 -7.76
CA ILE A 279 9.53 8.60 -8.90
C ILE A 279 8.45 9.67 -8.79
N ILE A 280 7.89 9.90 -7.60
CA ILE A 280 6.98 11.02 -7.36
C ILE A 280 7.67 12.37 -7.63
N GLY A 281 8.94 12.52 -7.20
CA GLY A 281 9.77 13.69 -7.50
C GLY A 281 10.05 13.86 -9.00
N ALA A 282 10.33 12.76 -9.72
CA ALA A 282 10.52 12.80 -11.16
C ALA A 282 9.24 13.19 -11.90
N TRP A 283 8.08 12.70 -11.45
CA TRP A 283 6.79 13.10 -11.97
C TRP A 283 6.57 14.60 -11.81
N TRP A 284 6.90 15.15 -10.64
CA TRP A 284 6.83 16.58 -10.38
C TRP A 284 7.67 17.38 -11.38
N ASN A 285 8.94 17.04 -11.59
CA ASN A 285 9.79 17.74 -12.58
C ASN A 285 9.22 17.67 -14.02
N ALA A 286 8.51 16.59 -14.37
CA ALA A 286 7.89 16.44 -15.68
C ALA A 286 6.67 17.36 -15.92
N ILE A 287 6.00 17.78 -14.84
CA ILE A 287 4.79 18.61 -14.90
C ILE A 287 5.04 20.07 -14.49
N ASP A 288 6.18 20.37 -13.85
CA ASP A 288 6.57 21.72 -13.48
C ASP A 288 6.88 22.58 -14.73
N THR A 289 6.90 23.90 -14.56
CA THR A 289 7.12 24.87 -15.65
C THR A 289 8.30 25.80 -15.33
N PRO A 290 9.38 25.82 -16.16
CA PRO A 290 9.57 25.04 -17.38
C PRO A 290 9.76 23.54 -17.10
N LYS A 291 9.36 22.70 -18.06
CA LYS A 291 9.53 21.24 -17.96
C LYS A 291 11.01 20.88 -18.02
N ASP A 292 11.47 20.09 -17.07
CA ASP A 292 12.84 19.57 -17.01
C ASP A 292 12.85 18.06 -17.31
N GLU A 293 12.86 17.72 -18.60
CA GLU A 293 12.80 16.33 -19.05
C GLU A 293 14.10 15.55 -18.76
N ASP A 294 15.26 16.21 -18.85
CA ASP A 294 16.56 15.63 -18.50
C ASP A 294 16.65 15.37 -16.98
N GLY A 295 16.22 16.33 -16.15
CA GLY A 295 16.14 16.16 -14.70
C GLY A 295 15.12 15.09 -14.30
N CYS A 296 14.00 14.98 -15.00
CA CYS A 296 13.05 13.88 -14.82
C CYS A 296 13.72 12.51 -15.07
N LEU A 297 14.39 12.34 -16.21
CA LEU A 297 15.09 11.08 -16.52
C LEU A 297 16.21 10.78 -15.50
N HIS A 298 16.95 11.80 -15.08
CA HIS A 298 17.98 11.67 -14.05
C HIS A 298 17.41 11.15 -12.72
N LEU A 299 16.29 11.72 -12.25
CA LEU A 299 15.62 11.28 -11.03
C LEU A 299 15.08 9.85 -11.13
N ILE A 300 14.53 9.46 -12.29
CA ILE A 300 14.08 8.08 -12.53
C ILE A 300 15.25 7.09 -12.42
N ALA A 301 16.39 7.41 -13.04
CA ALA A 301 17.58 6.58 -12.99
C ALA A 301 18.17 6.51 -11.57
N GLN A 302 18.24 7.65 -10.87
CA GLN A 302 18.70 7.74 -9.49
C GLN A 302 17.80 6.92 -8.55
N ALA A 303 16.48 6.98 -8.72
CA ALA A 303 15.53 6.20 -7.93
C ALA A 303 15.75 4.68 -8.11
N ARG A 304 16.09 4.23 -9.33
CA ARG A 304 16.43 2.82 -9.59
C ARG A 304 17.72 2.39 -8.91
N ASP A 305 18.75 3.24 -8.95
CA ASP A 305 20.09 2.88 -8.48
C ASP A 305 20.21 2.95 -6.94
N LEU A 306 19.53 3.90 -6.29
CA LEU A 306 19.66 4.15 -4.86
C LEU A 306 18.45 3.70 -4.04
N GLY A 307 17.28 3.67 -4.67
CA GLY A 307 16.00 3.49 -4.00
C GLY A 307 15.59 2.02 -3.85
N ASN A 308 14.80 1.76 -2.82
CA ASN A 308 14.04 0.52 -2.68
C ASN A 308 12.60 0.80 -3.10
N VAL A 309 12.02 -0.07 -3.93
CA VAL A 309 10.60 0.03 -4.32
C VAL A 309 9.76 -0.70 -3.29
N TYR A 310 8.88 0.02 -2.60
CA TYR A 310 7.97 -0.54 -1.62
C TYR A 310 6.61 -0.87 -2.24
N PHE A 311 6.11 -0.04 -3.16
CA PHE A 311 4.76 -0.15 -3.71
C PHE A 311 4.76 -0.53 -5.19
N TRP A 312 3.85 -1.43 -5.56
CA TRP A 312 3.76 -1.97 -6.92
C TRP A 312 3.44 -0.90 -7.96
N ASP A 313 2.58 0.05 -7.59
CA ASP A 313 2.15 1.16 -8.45
C ASP A 313 3.31 2.04 -8.95
N THR A 314 4.45 2.04 -8.26
CA THR A 314 5.66 2.75 -8.71
C THR A 314 6.08 2.32 -10.11
N PHE A 315 5.98 1.02 -10.45
CA PHE A 315 6.31 0.55 -11.80
C PHE A 315 5.39 1.15 -12.87
N ALA A 316 4.09 1.25 -12.59
CA ALA A 316 3.13 1.83 -13.53
C ALA A 316 3.41 3.32 -13.78
N VAL A 317 3.77 4.07 -12.73
CA VAL A 317 4.14 5.49 -12.85
C VAL A 317 5.44 5.65 -13.66
N VAL A 318 6.44 4.80 -13.40
CA VAL A 318 7.70 4.78 -14.17
C VAL A 318 7.45 4.50 -15.65
N ASP A 319 6.69 3.46 -15.96
CA ASP A 319 6.36 3.09 -17.34
C ASP A 319 5.69 4.25 -18.07
N LYS A 320 4.75 4.93 -17.40
CA LYS A 320 4.07 6.11 -17.96
C LYS A 320 5.02 7.28 -18.20
N LEU A 321 5.90 7.59 -17.24
CA LEU A 321 6.89 8.67 -17.39
C LEU A 321 7.86 8.40 -18.54
N LEU A 322 8.47 7.21 -18.56
CA LEU A 322 9.45 6.85 -19.57
C LEU A 322 8.81 6.71 -20.95
N ALA A 323 7.61 6.14 -21.07
CA ALA A 323 6.87 6.12 -22.33
C ALA A 323 6.55 7.53 -22.85
N THR A 324 6.23 8.46 -21.95
CA THR A 324 6.01 9.87 -22.31
C THR A 324 7.30 10.51 -22.82
N LEU A 325 8.43 10.31 -22.13
CA LEU A 325 9.74 10.81 -22.58
C LEU A 325 10.18 10.22 -23.93
N ILE A 326 9.89 8.94 -24.19
CA ILE A 326 10.21 8.27 -25.46
C ILE A 326 9.36 8.81 -26.61
N SER A 327 8.07 9.07 -26.37
CA SER A 327 7.13 9.55 -27.39
C SER A 327 7.11 11.06 -27.56
N GLY A 328 7.73 11.80 -26.64
CA GLY A 328 7.78 13.26 -26.63
C GLY A 328 8.56 13.88 -27.79
N LYS A 329 8.53 15.22 -27.85
CA LYS A 329 9.26 16.02 -28.85
C LYS A 329 10.74 16.25 -28.50
N SER A 330 11.22 15.58 -27.47
CA SER A 330 12.57 15.70 -26.92
C SER A 330 13.66 15.25 -27.91
N SER A 331 14.91 15.55 -27.57
CA SER A 331 16.05 15.18 -28.40
C SER A 331 16.11 13.66 -28.66
N PRO A 332 16.60 13.20 -29.83
CA PRO A 332 16.78 11.77 -30.09
C PRO A 332 17.64 11.05 -29.03
N SER A 333 18.62 11.75 -28.46
CA SER A 333 19.47 11.23 -27.38
C SER A 333 18.68 10.96 -26.09
N LEU A 334 17.81 11.89 -25.69
CA LEU A 334 16.96 11.72 -24.52
C LEU A 334 15.99 10.54 -24.72
N ARG A 335 15.34 10.46 -25.89
CA ARG A 335 14.43 9.35 -26.22
C ARG A 335 15.14 7.99 -26.17
N ALA A 336 16.35 7.90 -26.73
CA ALA A 336 17.15 6.69 -26.66
C ALA A 336 17.55 6.32 -25.23
N SER A 337 17.87 7.30 -24.39
CA SER A 337 18.24 7.11 -22.99
C SER A 337 17.04 6.66 -22.14
N ALA A 338 15.87 7.30 -22.32
CA ALA A 338 14.62 6.87 -21.70
C ALA A 338 14.23 5.44 -22.12
N GLY A 339 14.42 5.07 -23.39
CA GLY A 339 14.20 3.69 -23.87
C GLY A 339 15.15 2.66 -23.26
N LYS A 340 16.41 3.03 -22.97
CA LYS A 340 17.33 2.18 -22.22
C LYS A 340 16.89 2.03 -20.77
N GLU A 341 16.49 3.12 -20.13
CA GLU A 341 16.07 3.11 -18.73
C GLU A 341 14.76 2.32 -18.53
N LEU A 342 13.81 2.41 -19.47
CA LEU A 342 12.57 1.62 -19.45
C LEU A 342 12.85 0.11 -19.43
N ARG A 343 13.81 -0.34 -20.25
CA ARG A 343 14.21 -1.76 -20.26
C ARG A 343 14.80 -2.20 -18.93
N ARG A 344 15.54 -1.33 -18.23
CA ARG A 344 16.11 -1.65 -16.92
C ARG A 344 15.02 -1.78 -15.85
N TRP A 345 14.03 -0.90 -15.87
CA TRP A 345 12.88 -0.97 -14.97
C TRP A 345 11.99 -2.19 -15.23
N LYS A 346 11.78 -2.57 -16.49
CA LYS A 346 11.06 -3.81 -16.83
C LYS A 346 11.82 -5.05 -16.37
N ALA A 347 13.13 -5.13 -16.63
CA ALA A 347 13.96 -6.23 -16.15
C ALA A 347 14.00 -6.30 -14.61
N LEU A 348 13.90 -5.16 -13.94
CA LEU A 348 13.73 -5.09 -12.49
C LEU A 348 12.36 -5.68 -12.10
N GLN A 349 11.25 -5.21 -12.70
CA GLN A 349 9.89 -5.69 -12.41
C GLN A 349 9.70 -7.19 -12.67
N GLU A 350 10.33 -7.77 -13.70
CA GLU A 350 10.29 -9.21 -14.01
C GLU A 350 10.78 -10.10 -12.85
N GLY A 351 11.64 -9.57 -11.96
CA GLY A 351 12.10 -10.28 -10.77
C GLY A 351 11.16 -10.16 -9.56
N ALA A 352 10.03 -9.48 -9.71
CA ALA A 352 9.11 -9.11 -8.66
C ALA A 352 7.69 -9.64 -8.89
N PHE A 353 6.93 -9.72 -7.81
CA PHE A 353 5.50 -10.00 -7.82
C PHE A 353 4.78 -9.13 -6.78
N GLN A 354 3.50 -8.91 -7.02
CA GLN A 354 2.66 -8.07 -6.19
C GLN A 354 2.16 -8.82 -4.95
N VAL A 355 2.18 -8.17 -3.79
CA VAL A 355 1.65 -8.68 -2.52
C VAL A 355 0.81 -7.58 -1.87
N GLY A 356 -0.51 -7.60 -2.10
CA GLY A 356 -1.37 -6.45 -1.85
C GLY A 356 -0.86 -5.23 -2.63
N ALA A 357 -0.65 -4.10 -1.96
CA ALA A 357 -0.04 -2.91 -2.57
C ALA A 357 1.49 -2.96 -2.66
N SER A 358 2.14 -3.92 -1.99
CA SER A 358 3.60 -3.98 -1.86
C SER A 358 4.28 -4.83 -2.95
N VAL A 359 5.59 -4.66 -3.08
CA VAL A 359 6.45 -5.42 -4.00
C VAL A 359 7.25 -6.49 -3.26
N ALA A 360 7.09 -7.74 -3.66
CA ALA A 360 7.96 -8.84 -3.25
C ALA A 360 8.88 -9.27 -4.40
N TRP A 361 10.06 -9.78 -4.07
CA TRP A 361 11.15 -10.06 -4.98
C TRP A 361 11.61 -11.50 -4.85
N ILE A 362 11.65 -12.23 -5.96
CA ILE A 362 12.20 -13.59 -5.98
C ILE A 362 13.72 -13.47 -5.97
N LYS A 363 14.36 -14.06 -4.97
CA LYS A 363 15.81 -14.18 -4.96
C LYS A 363 16.18 -15.21 -6.02
N LYS A 364 16.67 -14.76 -7.18
CA LYS A 364 17.27 -15.66 -8.17
C LYS A 364 18.28 -16.53 -7.42
N ARG A 365 18.07 -17.84 -7.38
CA ARG A 365 19.10 -18.78 -6.94
C ARG A 365 20.30 -18.45 -7.82
N SER A 366 21.41 -18.04 -7.23
CA SER A 366 22.64 -17.91 -7.99
C SER A 366 22.94 -19.30 -8.54
N SER A 367 22.58 -19.55 -9.79
CA SER A 367 23.26 -20.56 -10.58
C SER A 367 24.73 -20.16 -10.52
N ARG A 368 25.53 -21.06 -9.95
CA ARG A 368 26.99 -21.00 -9.99
C ARG A 368 27.45 -20.41 -11.33
N THR A 369 28.36 -19.45 -11.21
CA THR A 369 29.45 -19.14 -12.14
C THR A 369 29.30 -19.75 -13.53
N LEU A 370 28.98 -18.93 -14.51
CA LEU A 370 29.44 -19.14 -15.87
C LEU A 370 30.23 -17.89 -16.24
N TYR A 371 31.54 -18.13 -16.36
CA TYR A 371 32.69 -17.33 -16.77
C TYR A 371 32.46 -15.89 -17.22
#